data_AF-A0A9C9GPM8-F1
#
_entry.id   AF-A0A9C9GPM8-F1
#
_cell.length_a   1.000
_cell.length_b   1.000
_cell.length_c   1.000
_cell.angle_alpha   90.00
_cell.angle_beta   90.00
_cell.angle_gamma   90.00
#
_symmetry.space_group_name_H-M   'P 1'
#
loop_
_entity.id
_entity.type
_entity.pdbx_description
1 polymer ?
#
loop_
_entity_poly.entity_id
_entity_poly.type
_entity_poly.pdbx_seq_one_letter_code
_entity_poly.pdbx_strand_id
1 'polypeptide(L)'
;MMNKLIYKLAVLFLLLGFVSYSSAKNVKEIDSYGIYVVAGSDYVKITPYKRYDNFASFNDLDKIPYAKRKSDQVKLIVYTDGFHAGNYRFEKRPIQTTIKMDEVMFSAKAMNKKGMYELTLDEPVADGYMLHVVAPEISGYNMGIVMLGDTEDELEKYFSNKKLDSASAVKSYLKASLEAFPKNKKLKKLMAYWTAAASDEKDKSTYKYVDEAWSEYNNASKIHVKLSRLENAVSEINGYLRDFPEGYKAAEAKQRKKTALDKIQEYREIL
;
A
#
# COMPACT_ATOMS: atom_id res chain seq x y z
N MET A 1 45.99 27.53 16.26
CA MET A 1 44.75 27.57 15.45
C MET A 1 44.50 26.30 14.60
N MET A 2 45.28 25.22 14.75
CA MET A 2 45.24 24.04 13.87
C MET A 2 44.33 22.89 14.35
N ASN A 3 43.90 22.88 15.62
CA ASN A 3 43.09 21.78 16.19
C ASN A 3 41.58 21.86 15.88
N LYS A 4 41.06 23.01 15.44
CA LYS A 4 39.62 23.13 15.11
C LYS A 4 39.27 22.60 13.72
N LEU A 5 40.25 22.48 12.82
CA LEU A 5 40.03 21.99 11.45
C LEU A 5 39.94 20.46 11.41
N ILE A 6 40.75 19.77 12.22
CA ILE A 6 40.76 18.30 12.34
C ILE A 6 39.46 17.79 12.99
N TYR A 7 38.95 18.48 14.01
CA TYR A 7 37.66 18.14 14.63
C TYR A 7 36.47 18.35 13.67
N LYS A 8 36.51 19.39 12.83
CA LYS A 8 35.45 19.61 11.83
C LYS A 8 35.47 18.58 10.71
N LEU A 9 36.65 18.08 10.30
CA LEU A 9 36.76 16.98 9.33
C LEU A 9 36.29 15.64 9.92
N ALA A 10 36.59 15.36 11.19
CA ALA A 10 36.13 14.13 11.86
C ALA A 10 34.60 14.09 12.05
N VAL A 11 33.98 15.25 12.35
CA VAL A 11 32.52 15.37 12.46
C VAL A 11 31.84 15.31 11.06
N LEU A 12 32.51 15.78 10.00
CA LEU A 12 32.00 15.65 8.63
C LEU A 12 32.04 14.20 8.12
N PHE A 13 33.07 13.42 8.49
CA PHE A 13 33.15 11.99 8.16
C PHE A 13 32.15 11.14 8.95
N LEU A 14 31.77 11.55 10.17
CA LEU A 14 30.69 10.93 10.94
C LEU A 14 29.29 11.25 10.40
N LEU A 15 29.12 12.34 9.63
CA LEU A 15 27.84 12.74 9.03
C LEU A 15 27.63 12.23 7.59
N LEU A 16 28.67 11.70 6.94
CA LEU A 16 28.58 11.12 5.59
C LEU A 16 28.22 9.62 5.58
N GLY A 17 27.99 9.01 6.75
CA GLY A 17 27.62 7.59 6.89
C GLY A 17 26.13 7.26 6.73
N PHE A 18 25.24 8.26 6.61
CA PHE A 18 23.80 8.04 6.43
C PHE A 18 23.34 8.33 5.01
N VAL A 19 24.01 7.72 4.03
CA VAL A 19 23.33 7.40 2.77
C VAL A 19 22.77 5.99 2.95
N SER A 20 21.63 5.90 3.63
CA SER A 20 20.87 4.65 3.81
C SER A 20 20.20 4.23 2.51
N TYR A 21 20.99 3.96 1.47
CA TYR A 21 20.56 3.16 0.34
C TYR A 21 21.01 1.72 0.60
N SER A 22 20.11 0.86 1.09
CA SER A 22 20.12 -0.56 0.71
C SER A 22 18.88 -1.26 1.24
N SER A 23 17.86 -1.40 0.40
CA SER A 23 16.96 -2.54 0.47
C SER A 23 17.81 -3.79 0.15
N ALA A 24 17.80 -4.77 1.08
CA ALA A 24 18.62 -5.98 1.15
C ALA A 24 20.14 -5.79 1.40
N LYS A 25 20.57 -5.93 2.67
CA LYS A 25 21.93 -6.38 3.00
C LYS A 25 21.87 -7.88 3.27
N ASN A 26 21.99 -8.68 2.21
CA ASN A 26 22.20 -10.11 2.36
C ASN A 26 23.52 -10.32 3.13
N VAL A 27 23.50 -11.19 4.13
CA VAL A 27 24.70 -11.66 4.83
C VAL A 27 24.96 -13.11 4.44
N LYS A 28 26.20 -13.42 4.09
CA LYS A 28 26.60 -14.79 3.72
C LYS A 28 26.80 -15.68 4.94
N GLU A 29 27.24 -15.07 6.05
CA GLU A 29 27.52 -15.75 7.30
C GLU A 29 26.84 -15.02 8.45
N ILE A 30 26.38 -15.79 9.44
CA ILE A 30 25.76 -15.26 10.66
C ILE A 30 26.82 -15.22 11.76
N ASP A 31 27.27 -14.01 12.07
CA ASP A 31 28.35 -13.71 13.02
C ASP A 31 27.87 -12.98 14.28
N SER A 32 26.61 -12.55 14.32
CA SER A 32 26.05 -11.74 15.41
C SER A 32 24.64 -12.17 15.79
N TYR A 33 24.27 -11.95 17.05
CA TYR A 33 22.93 -12.26 17.52
C TYR A 33 21.85 -11.53 16.73
N GLY A 34 20.70 -12.20 16.62
CA GLY A 34 19.57 -11.72 15.83
C GLY A 34 18.77 -12.86 15.20
N ILE A 35 17.77 -12.44 14.43
CA ILE A 35 16.94 -13.32 13.64
C ILE A 35 17.17 -13.03 12.17
N TYR A 36 17.30 -14.08 11.39
CA TYR A 36 17.64 -14.01 9.98
C TYR A 36 16.69 -14.88 9.17
N VAL A 37 16.15 -14.37 8.06
CA VAL A 37 15.40 -15.18 7.10
C VAL A 37 16.38 -15.80 6.11
N VAL A 38 16.22 -17.09 5.81
CA VAL A 38 17.02 -17.78 4.78
C VAL A 38 16.59 -17.30 3.38
N ALA A 39 17.53 -16.74 2.61
CA ALA A 39 17.30 -16.13 1.30
C ALA A 39 18.22 -16.77 0.25
N GLY A 40 17.86 -17.95 -0.23
CA GLY A 40 18.66 -18.69 -1.20
C GLY A 40 19.90 -19.32 -0.57
N SER A 41 21.09 -18.83 -0.90
CA SER A 41 22.35 -19.21 -0.24
C SER A 41 22.76 -18.27 0.90
N ASP A 42 22.07 -17.14 1.03
CA ASP A 42 22.40 -16.07 1.95
C ASP A 42 21.30 -15.94 3.02
N TYR A 43 21.45 -14.96 3.90
CA TYR A 43 20.49 -14.64 4.94
C TYR A 43 20.16 -13.15 4.96
N VAL A 44 18.96 -12.81 5.41
CA VAL A 44 18.52 -11.43 5.59
C VAL A 44 18.20 -11.19 7.04
N LYS A 45 18.94 -10.30 7.69
CA LYS A 45 18.70 -9.95 9.09
C LYS A 45 17.39 -9.18 9.22
N ILE A 46 16.53 -9.62 10.14
CA ILE A 46 15.30 -8.91 10.48
C ILE A 46 15.68 -7.65 11.25
N THR A 47 15.17 -6.51 10.80
CA THR A 47 15.46 -5.21 11.42
C THR A 47 14.29 -4.75 12.30
N PRO A 48 14.59 -3.99 13.38
CA PRO A 48 13.55 -3.34 14.17
C PRO A 48 12.59 -2.54 13.32
N TYR A 49 11.30 -2.64 13.63
CA TYR A 49 10.29 -1.80 13.03
C TYR A 49 9.68 -0.88 14.08
N LYS A 50 10.03 0.40 14.02
CA LYS A 50 9.53 1.41 14.95
C LYS A 50 8.40 2.19 14.30
N ARG A 51 7.16 1.73 14.45
CA ARG A 51 5.97 2.59 14.29
C ARG A 51 4.94 2.31 15.35
N TYR A 52 4.40 3.40 15.91
CA TYR A 52 3.42 3.41 16.99
C TYR A 52 2.09 2.72 16.64
N ASP A 53 1.82 2.51 15.35
CA ASP A 53 0.59 1.92 14.83
C ASP A 53 0.79 0.47 14.33
N ASN A 54 2.00 -0.09 14.41
CA ASN A 54 2.36 -1.41 13.87
C ASN A 54 2.10 -1.59 12.36
N PHE A 55 1.82 -0.52 11.60
CA PHE A 55 1.51 -0.62 10.18
C PHE A 55 2.71 -0.23 9.31
N ALA A 56 3.10 -1.13 8.39
CA ALA A 56 4.04 -0.80 7.32
C ALA A 56 3.29 -0.17 6.14
N SER A 57 3.49 1.13 6.00
CA SER A 57 2.92 1.98 4.95
C SER A 57 3.68 1.83 3.63
N PHE A 58 2.97 1.99 2.52
CA PHE A 58 3.51 1.86 1.16
C PHE A 58 4.70 2.79 0.87
N ASN A 59 4.76 3.97 1.49
CA ASN A 59 5.83 4.95 1.31
C ASN A 59 7.10 4.68 2.13
N ASP A 60 7.13 3.62 2.93
CA ASP A 60 8.29 3.24 3.75
C ASP A 60 8.77 1.82 3.48
N LEU A 61 8.23 1.18 2.44
CA LEU A 61 8.56 -0.19 2.09
C LEU A 61 10.02 -0.35 1.65
N ASP A 62 10.67 0.70 1.16
CA ASP A 62 12.10 0.72 0.81
C ASP A 62 13.01 0.55 2.04
N LYS A 63 12.51 0.91 3.22
CA LYS A 63 13.22 0.80 4.51
C LYS A 63 13.11 -0.59 5.13
N ILE A 64 12.21 -1.43 4.62
CA ILE A 64 12.00 -2.80 5.12
C ILE A 64 12.95 -3.73 4.35
N PRO A 65 13.77 -4.54 5.05
CA PRO A 65 14.60 -5.54 4.37
C PRO A 65 13.69 -6.57 3.70
N TYR A 66 14.13 -7.10 2.56
CA TYR A 66 13.39 -8.13 1.84
C TYR A 66 14.25 -9.37 1.63
N ALA A 67 13.63 -10.55 1.64
CA ALA A 67 14.28 -11.84 1.50
C ALA A 67 13.81 -12.55 0.23
N LYS A 68 14.69 -12.65 -0.77
CA LYS A 68 14.48 -13.46 -1.98
C LYS A 68 14.68 -14.94 -1.66
N ARG A 69 13.59 -15.69 -1.55
CA ARG A 69 13.60 -17.10 -1.15
C ARG A 69 13.51 -18.02 -2.36
N LYS A 70 13.93 -19.27 -2.17
CA LYS A 70 13.79 -20.34 -3.18
C LYS A 70 12.52 -21.18 -2.98
N SER A 71 11.81 -20.97 -1.88
CA SER A 71 10.64 -21.75 -1.48
C SER A 71 9.71 -20.90 -0.61
N ASP A 72 8.41 -21.13 -0.72
CA ASP A 72 7.38 -20.54 0.13
C ASP A 72 7.46 -21.05 1.57
N GLN A 73 8.13 -22.18 1.81
CA GLN A 73 8.42 -22.65 3.15
C GLN A 73 9.42 -21.70 3.83
N VAL A 74 8.95 -20.86 4.74
CA VAL A 74 9.80 -19.88 5.43
C VAL A 74 10.68 -20.60 6.44
N LYS A 75 11.98 -20.36 6.33
CA LYS A 75 12.98 -20.77 7.30
C LYS A 75 13.69 -19.55 7.88
N LEU A 76 13.89 -19.58 9.19
CA LEU A 76 14.62 -18.56 9.91
C LEU A 76 15.76 -19.18 10.70
N ILE A 77 16.85 -18.44 10.87
CA ILE A 77 17.93 -18.75 11.79
C ILE A 77 17.85 -17.76 12.94
N VAL A 78 17.73 -18.27 14.17
CA VAL A 78 17.86 -17.50 15.39
C VAL A 78 19.24 -17.75 15.96
N TYR A 79 20.01 -16.70 16.21
CA TYR A 79 21.27 -16.77 16.94
C TYR A 79 21.16 -16.01 18.27
N THR A 80 21.19 -16.75 19.38
CA THR A 80 20.94 -16.24 20.73
C THR A 80 21.65 -17.11 21.79
N ASP A 81 21.75 -16.63 23.02
CA ASP A 81 22.35 -17.35 24.15
C ASP A 81 21.32 -18.13 25.00
N GLY A 82 20.02 -17.81 24.89
CA GLY A 82 18.94 -18.38 25.71
C GLY A 82 17.64 -18.61 24.94
N PHE A 83 17.66 -19.52 23.96
CA PHE A 83 16.49 -19.80 23.13
C PHE A 83 15.36 -20.47 23.91
N HIS A 84 14.19 -19.82 23.93
CA HIS A 84 12.94 -20.37 24.42
C HIS A 84 11.84 -20.08 23.41
N ALA A 85 11.26 -21.12 22.80
CA ALA A 85 10.25 -20.96 21.74
C ALA A 85 9.06 -20.06 22.14
N GLY A 86 8.61 -20.12 23.39
CA GLY A 86 7.51 -19.27 23.89
C GLY A 86 7.78 -17.76 23.89
N ASN A 87 9.03 -17.33 23.67
CA ASN A 87 9.39 -15.91 23.57
C ASN A 87 9.29 -15.35 22.15
N TYR A 88 8.97 -16.20 21.16
CA TYR A 88 8.90 -15.83 19.76
C TYR A 88 7.46 -15.89 19.27
N ARG A 89 7.04 -14.87 18.54
CA ARG A 89 5.76 -14.85 17.83
C ARG A 89 5.97 -14.36 16.40
N PHE A 90 5.32 -15.03 15.46
CA PHE A 90 5.40 -14.70 14.04
C PHE A 90 4.02 -14.35 13.53
N GLU A 91 3.91 -13.23 12.85
CA GLU A 91 2.66 -12.74 12.26
C GLU A 91 2.92 -12.43 10.79
N LYS A 92 2.07 -12.92 9.89
CA LYS A 92 2.18 -12.64 8.45
C LYS A 92 1.10 -11.68 8.01
N ARG A 93 1.43 -10.82 7.06
CA ARG A 93 0.50 -9.87 6.46
C ARG A 93 0.76 -9.71 4.95
N PRO A 94 -0.25 -9.83 4.09
CA PRO A 94 -0.11 -9.51 2.67
C PRO A 94 0.21 -8.03 2.47
N ILE A 95 1.06 -7.68 1.49
CA ILE A 95 1.35 -6.28 1.14
C ILE A 95 0.11 -5.47 0.75
N GLN A 96 -0.95 -6.15 0.33
CA GLN A 96 -2.20 -5.56 -0.15
C GLN A 96 -3.11 -5.03 0.97
N THR A 97 -2.96 -5.51 2.21
CA THR A 97 -3.88 -5.17 3.32
C THR A 97 -3.12 -4.61 4.50
N THR A 98 -3.61 -3.52 5.07
CA THR A 98 -3.04 -2.93 6.29
C THR A 98 -3.61 -3.54 7.55
N ILE A 99 -4.71 -4.30 7.50
CA ILE A 99 -5.54 -4.52 8.70
C ILE A 99 -5.34 -5.90 9.34
N LYS A 100 -5.24 -6.96 8.53
CA LYS A 100 -5.25 -8.33 9.06
C LYS A 100 -3.83 -8.89 9.16
N MET A 101 -3.43 -9.25 10.37
CA MET A 101 -2.24 -10.05 10.63
C MET A 101 -2.70 -11.43 11.08
N ASP A 102 -2.11 -12.46 10.50
CA ASP A 102 -2.38 -13.85 10.86
C ASP A 102 -1.16 -14.41 11.59
N GLU A 103 -1.36 -14.92 12.80
CA GLU A 103 -0.29 -15.58 13.56
C GLU A 103 0.08 -16.90 12.89
N VAL A 104 1.37 -17.20 12.85
CA VAL A 104 1.94 -18.40 12.22
C VAL A 104 2.74 -19.18 13.25
N MET A 105 2.40 -20.45 13.40
CA MET A 105 3.13 -21.38 14.27
C MET A 105 4.46 -21.78 13.64
N PHE A 106 5.37 -22.31 14.45
CA PHE A 106 6.67 -22.75 13.98
C PHE A 106 7.19 -23.92 14.79
N SER A 107 8.06 -24.69 14.14
CA SER A 107 8.92 -25.69 14.76
C SER A 107 10.36 -25.18 14.83
N ALA A 108 11.10 -25.61 15.85
CA ALA A 108 12.48 -25.20 16.07
C ALA A 108 13.41 -26.40 16.22
N LYS A 109 14.59 -26.33 15.60
CA LYS A 109 15.63 -27.36 15.68
C LYS A 109 16.97 -26.71 15.98
N ALA A 110 17.68 -27.23 16.98
CA ALA A 110 19.06 -26.80 17.27
C ALA A 110 19.99 -27.13 16.10
N MET A 111 20.90 -26.20 15.80
CA MET A 111 21.95 -26.36 14.79
C MET A 111 23.28 -26.78 15.43
N ASN A 112 24.26 -27.15 14.60
CA ASN A 112 25.59 -27.56 15.07
C ASN A 112 26.35 -26.45 15.80
N LYS A 113 26.12 -25.17 15.44
CA LYS A 113 26.73 -24.03 16.11
C LYS A 113 25.92 -23.70 17.37
N LYS A 114 26.59 -23.65 18.52
CA LYS A 114 25.96 -23.34 19.81
C LYS A 114 25.19 -22.01 19.75
N GLY A 115 23.97 -22.02 20.28
CA GLY A 115 23.09 -20.85 20.31
C GLY A 115 22.36 -20.57 18.99
N MET A 116 22.54 -21.42 17.96
CA MET A 116 21.83 -21.30 16.70
C MET A 116 20.71 -22.32 16.56
N TYR A 117 19.56 -21.85 16.11
CA TYR A 117 18.36 -22.64 15.91
C TYR A 117 17.78 -22.34 14.52
N GLU A 118 17.42 -23.39 13.79
CA GLU A 118 16.61 -23.29 12.57
C GLU A 118 15.14 -23.35 12.98
N LEU A 119 14.39 -22.31 12.64
CA LEU A 119 12.94 -22.25 12.80
C LEU A 119 12.30 -22.45 11.42
N THR A 120 11.28 -23.28 11.35
CA THR A 120 10.47 -23.48 10.14
C THR A 120 9.04 -23.13 10.48
N LEU A 121 8.44 -22.18 9.75
CA LEU A 121 7.02 -21.86 9.93
C LEU A 121 6.18 -23.07 9.51
N ASP A 122 5.09 -23.35 10.21
CA ASP A 122 4.35 -24.61 9.99
C ASP A 122 3.53 -24.62 8.69
N GLU A 123 3.36 -23.45 8.06
CA GLU A 123 2.65 -23.27 6.80
C GLU A 123 3.50 -22.50 5.78
N PRO A 124 3.30 -22.75 4.47
CA PRO A 124 3.94 -21.96 3.44
C PRO A 124 3.42 -20.52 3.47
N VAL A 125 4.31 -19.57 3.24
CA VAL A 125 4.00 -18.15 3.09
C VAL A 125 4.52 -17.70 1.75
N ALA A 126 3.60 -17.24 0.88
CA ALA A 126 3.95 -16.76 -0.44
C ALA A 126 4.80 -15.48 -0.37
N ASP A 127 5.56 -15.23 -1.42
CA ASP A 127 6.12 -13.89 -1.65
C ASP A 127 5.01 -12.84 -1.75
N GLY A 128 5.33 -11.59 -1.40
CA GLY A 128 4.34 -10.53 -1.28
C GLY A 128 3.78 -10.36 0.14
N TYR A 129 4.24 -11.18 1.10
CA TYR A 129 3.91 -11.07 2.51
C TYR A 129 5.02 -10.39 3.30
N MET A 130 4.64 -9.55 4.26
CA MET A 130 5.49 -9.11 5.35
C MET A 130 5.39 -10.10 6.50
N LEU A 131 6.56 -10.49 7.02
CA LEU A 131 6.68 -11.26 8.26
C LEU A 131 7.05 -10.30 9.38
N HIS A 132 6.12 -10.13 10.31
CA HIS A 132 6.32 -9.44 11.57
C HIS A 132 6.82 -10.46 12.61
N VAL A 133 7.84 -10.09 13.36
CA VAL A 133 8.50 -10.97 14.32
C VAL A 133 8.58 -10.28 15.65
N VAL A 134 8.01 -10.92 16.67
CA VAL A 134 8.21 -10.53 18.07
C VAL A 134 9.26 -11.45 18.68
N ALA A 135 10.39 -10.90 19.11
CA ALA A 135 11.48 -11.67 19.68
C ALA A 135 12.46 -10.83 20.53
N PRO A 136 13.09 -11.41 21.57
CA PRO A 136 14.03 -10.70 22.44
C PRO A 136 15.26 -10.13 21.73
N GLU A 137 15.72 -10.75 20.63
CA GLU A 137 16.92 -10.33 19.91
C GLU A 137 16.71 -9.09 19.03
N ILE A 138 15.46 -8.63 18.90
CA ILE A 138 15.12 -7.47 18.08
C ILE A 138 15.13 -6.22 18.96
N SER A 139 16.03 -5.30 18.66
CA SER A 139 16.17 -4.08 19.46
C SER A 139 14.96 -3.16 19.34
N GLY A 140 14.48 -2.64 20.46
CA GLY A 140 13.29 -1.78 20.53
C GLY A 140 11.99 -2.58 20.46
N TYR A 141 11.20 -2.52 21.54
CA TYR A 141 9.90 -3.19 21.71
C TYR A 141 9.81 -4.67 21.25
N ASN A 142 10.96 -5.33 21.06
CA ASN A 142 11.09 -6.71 20.59
C ASN A 142 10.38 -6.98 19.26
N MET A 143 10.19 -5.97 18.39
CA MET A 143 9.40 -6.12 17.16
C MET A 143 10.22 -5.76 15.91
N GLY A 144 10.24 -6.69 14.95
CA GLY A 144 10.90 -6.51 13.66
C GLY A 144 10.03 -6.92 12.49
N ILE A 145 10.49 -6.56 11.30
CA ILE A 145 9.77 -6.83 10.05
C ILE A 145 10.74 -7.18 8.92
N VAL A 146 10.27 -8.02 8.01
CA VAL A 146 10.95 -8.37 6.77
C VAL A 146 9.91 -8.67 5.70
N MET A 147 10.16 -8.22 4.47
CA MET A 147 9.35 -8.58 3.31
C MET A 147 9.82 -9.92 2.75
N LEU A 148 8.89 -10.81 2.43
CA LEU A 148 9.16 -12.07 1.75
C LEU A 148 9.01 -11.87 0.24
N GLY A 149 10.07 -12.11 -0.52
CA GLY A 149 10.15 -11.79 -1.95
C GLY A 149 10.75 -10.41 -2.23
N ASP A 150 10.98 -10.09 -3.50
CA ASP A 150 11.41 -8.75 -3.91
C ASP A 150 10.26 -7.75 -3.77
N THR A 151 10.47 -6.68 -3.00
CA THR A 151 9.38 -5.74 -2.71
C THR A 151 8.86 -5.02 -3.96
N GLU A 152 9.73 -4.64 -4.89
CA GLU A 152 9.32 -3.95 -6.11
C GLU A 152 8.55 -4.90 -7.04
N ASP A 153 9.03 -6.13 -7.24
CA ASP A 153 8.35 -7.12 -8.08
C ASP A 153 6.96 -7.48 -7.52
N GLU A 154 6.81 -7.61 -6.20
CA GLU A 154 5.52 -7.93 -5.58
C GLU A 154 4.52 -6.76 -5.65
N LEU A 155 5.00 -5.51 -5.52
CA LEU A 155 4.18 -4.33 -5.77
C LEU A 155 3.72 -4.28 -7.24
N GLU A 156 4.61 -4.58 -8.19
CA GLU A 156 4.26 -4.64 -9.60
C GLU A 156 3.16 -5.69 -9.88
N LYS A 157 3.27 -6.89 -9.28
CA LYS A 157 2.25 -7.93 -9.39
C LYS A 157 0.91 -7.46 -8.81
N TYR A 158 0.93 -6.89 -7.60
CA TYR A 158 -0.27 -6.38 -6.94
C TYR A 158 -0.97 -5.33 -7.79
N PHE A 159 -0.25 -4.29 -8.22
CA PHE A 159 -0.83 -3.18 -8.99
C PHE A 159 -1.13 -3.54 -10.44
N SER A 160 -0.64 -4.67 -10.95
CA SER A 160 -1.04 -5.19 -12.27
C SER A 160 -2.42 -5.84 -12.26
N ASN A 161 -2.97 -6.18 -11.08
CA ASN A 161 -4.32 -6.71 -10.99
C ASN A 161 -5.36 -5.61 -11.25
N LYS A 162 -5.88 -5.55 -12.47
CA LYS A 162 -6.89 -4.57 -12.90
C LYS A 162 -8.28 -4.79 -12.30
N LYS A 163 -8.49 -5.85 -11.53
CA LYS A 163 -9.77 -6.20 -10.88
C LYS A 163 -9.87 -5.73 -9.43
N LEU A 164 -8.96 -4.87 -8.96
CA LEU A 164 -9.05 -4.30 -7.62
C LEU A 164 -10.26 -3.37 -7.52
N ASP A 165 -10.97 -3.44 -6.39
CA ASP A 165 -12.33 -2.90 -6.25
C ASP A 165 -12.42 -1.37 -6.31
N SER A 166 -11.36 -0.65 -5.96
CA SER A 166 -11.33 0.83 -5.97
C SER A 166 -10.07 1.34 -6.64
N ALA A 167 -10.19 1.87 -7.86
CA ALA A 167 -9.09 2.46 -8.60
C ALA A 167 -8.55 3.72 -7.89
N SER A 168 -9.41 4.47 -7.21
CA SER A 168 -9.03 5.64 -6.42
C SER A 168 -8.13 5.28 -5.22
N ALA A 169 -8.47 4.22 -4.48
CA ALA A 169 -7.62 3.70 -3.40
C ALA A 169 -6.29 3.16 -3.96
N VAL A 170 -6.35 2.35 -5.03
CA VAL A 170 -5.16 1.77 -5.66
C VAL A 170 -4.20 2.84 -6.18
N LYS A 171 -4.72 3.90 -6.83
CA LYS A 171 -3.94 5.06 -7.24
C LYS A 171 -3.19 5.69 -6.06
N SER A 172 -3.83 5.80 -4.90
CA SER A 172 -3.25 6.40 -3.70
C SER A 172 -2.13 5.54 -3.12
N TYR A 173 -2.33 4.22 -3.05
CA TYR A 173 -1.29 3.28 -2.62
C TYR A 173 -0.11 3.23 -3.59
N LEU A 174 -0.37 3.20 -4.89
CA LEU A 174 0.67 3.23 -5.92
C LEU A 174 1.47 4.54 -5.89
N LYS A 175 0.83 5.66 -5.57
CA LYS A 175 1.52 6.94 -5.36
C LYS A 175 2.50 6.83 -4.20
N ALA A 176 2.06 6.31 -3.05
CA ALA A 176 2.91 6.09 -1.89
C ALA A 176 4.05 5.10 -2.21
N SER A 177 3.79 4.00 -2.92
CA SER A 177 4.84 3.09 -3.38
C SER A 177 5.88 3.76 -4.27
N LEU A 178 5.48 4.71 -5.11
CA LEU A 178 6.41 5.48 -5.95
C LEU A 178 7.20 6.53 -5.17
N GLU A 179 6.77 6.93 -3.96
CA GLU A 179 7.60 7.72 -3.05
C GLU A 179 8.76 6.88 -2.50
N ALA A 180 8.50 5.62 -2.14
CA ALA A 180 9.52 4.66 -1.70
C ALA A 180 10.43 4.20 -2.87
N PHE A 181 9.85 3.94 -4.04
CA PHE A 181 10.55 3.40 -5.21
C PHE A 181 10.44 4.32 -6.44
N PRO A 182 11.01 5.55 -6.40
CA PRO A 182 10.79 6.57 -7.43
C PRO A 182 11.44 6.24 -8.78
N LYS A 183 12.32 5.24 -8.85
CA LYS A 183 13.00 4.81 -10.08
C LYS A 183 12.30 3.64 -10.79
N ASN A 184 11.29 3.02 -10.18
CA ASN A 184 10.60 1.88 -10.76
C ASN A 184 9.78 2.29 -12.01
N LYS A 185 10.17 1.79 -13.19
CA LYS A 185 9.53 2.15 -14.46
C LYS A 185 8.17 1.49 -14.67
N LYS A 186 7.96 0.28 -14.15
CA LYS A 186 6.70 -0.44 -14.33
C LYS A 186 5.61 0.11 -13.42
N LEU A 187 5.91 0.42 -12.17
CA LEU A 187 5.01 1.15 -11.27
C LEU A 187 4.57 2.50 -11.85
N LYS A 188 5.48 3.26 -12.47
CA LYS A 188 5.13 4.49 -13.20
C LYS A 188 4.16 4.27 -14.36
N LYS A 189 4.32 3.19 -15.12
CA LYS A 189 3.36 2.83 -16.19
C LYS A 189 1.99 2.48 -15.63
N LEU A 190 1.96 1.71 -14.55
CA LEU A 190 0.72 1.36 -13.85
C LEU A 190 0.03 2.61 -13.27
N MET A 191 0.79 3.62 -12.84
CA MET A 191 0.22 4.87 -12.33
C MET A 191 -0.62 5.60 -13.39
N ALA A 192 -0.19 5.60 -14.66
CA ALA A 192 -0.97 6.17 -15.75
C ALA A 192 -2.32 5.45 -15.92
N TYR A 193 -2.30 4.10 -15.90
CA TYR A 193 -3.52 3.29 -15.97
C TYR A 193 -4.47 3.57 -14.79
N TRP A 194 -3.97 3.48 -13.56
CA TRP A 194 -4.80 3.69 -12.36
C TRP A 194 -5.28 5.14 -12.21
N THR A 195 -4.55 6.11 -12.74
CA THR A 195 -5.01 7.50 -12.81
C THR A 195 -6.21 7.64 -13.75
N ALA A 196 -6.17 7.01 -14.93
CA ALA A 196 -7.29 7.00 -15.86
C ALA A 196 -8.49 6.22 -15.27
N ALA A 197 -8.26 5.04 -14.70
CA ALA A 197 -9.29 4.23 -14.06
C ALA A 197 -9.96 4.95 -12.88
N ALA A 198 -9.20 5.64 -12.04
CA ALA A 198 -9.77 6.44 -10.94
C ALA A 198 -10.58 7.63 -11.45
N SER A 199 -10.19 8.22 -12.59
CA SER A 199 -10.96 9.28 -13.24
C SER A 199 -12.30 8.75 -13.79
N ASP A 200 -12.28 7.59 -14.45
CA ASP A 200 -13.48 6.91 -14.98
C ASP A 200 -14.42 6.45 -13.86
N GLU A 201 -13.87 5.92 -12.76
CA GLU A 201 -14.63 5.59 -11.54
C GLU A 201 -15.35 6.83 -10.99
N LYS A 202 -14.64 7.96 -10.90
CA LYS A 202 -15.22 9.22 -10.42
C LYS A 202 -16.28 9.76 -11.38
N ASP A 203 -16.03 9.75 -12.70
CA ASP A 203 -16.97 10.16 -13.74
C ASP A 203 -18.30 9.39 -13.63
N LYS A 204 -18.22 8.05 -13.58
CA LYS A 204 -19.37 7.17 -13.39
C LYS A 204 -20.09 7.40 -12.07
N SER A 205 -19.35 7.57 -10.98
CA SER A 205 -19.93 7.84 -9.66
C SER A 205 -20.67 9.18 -9.62
N THR A 206 -20.07 10.24 -10.16
CA THR A 206 -20.68 11.58 -10.19
C THR A 206 -21.95 11.61 -11.05
N TYR A 207 -22.00 10.87 -12.16
CA TYR A 207 -23.22 10.81 -12.97
C TYR A 207 -24.39 10.12 -12.28
N LYS A 208 -24.16 9.27 -11.26
CA LYS A 208 -25.26 8.66 -10.50
C LYS A 208 -26.18 9.72 -9.89
N TYR A 209 -25.65 10.84 -9.43
CA TYR A 209 -26.45 11.95 -8.91
C TYR A 209 -27.33 12.59 -9.99
N VAL A 210 -26.86 12.65 -11.24
CA VAL A 210 -27.67 13.08 -12.39
C VAL A 210 -28.80 12.09 -12.65
N ASP A 211 -28.53 10.78 -12.61
CA ASP A 211 -29.54 9.74 -12.78
C ASP A 211 -30.58 9.75 -11.64
N GLU A 212 -30.15 9.94 -10.40
CA GLU A 212 -31.02 10.07 -9.23
C GLU A 212 -31.93 11.30 -9.34
N ALA A 213 -31.37 12.50 -9.58
CA ALA A 213 -32.17 13.72 -9.71
C ALA A 213 -33.15 13.66 -10.90
N TRP A 214 -32.74 13.04 -12.00
CA TRP A 214 -33.63 12.82 -13.16
C TRP A 214 -34.77 11.86 -12.83
N SER A 215 -34.49 10.79 -12.10
CA SER A 215 -35.49 9.84 -11.62
C SER A 215 -36.50 10.51 -10.68
N GLU A 216 -36.04 11.33 -9.74
CA GLU A 216 -36.92 12.09 -8.84
C GLU A 216 -37.88 13.02 -9.59
N TYR A 217 -37.40 13.68 -10.65
CA TYR A 217 -38.27 14.46 -11.54
C TYR A 217 -39.34 13.59 -12.22
N ASN A 218 -38.95 12.45 -12.80
CA ASN A 218 -39.89 11.56 -13.50
C ASN A 218 -40.97 10.99 -12.56
N ASN A 219 -40.61 10.74 -11.30
CA ASN A 219 -41.51 10.18 -10.29
C ASN A 219 -42.40 11.23 -9.61
N ALA A 220 -42.09 12.52 -9.75
CA ALA A 220 -42.92 13.59 -9.18
C ALA A 220 -44.23 13.74 -9.97
N SER A 221 -45.36 13.86 -9.27
CA SER A 221 -46.68 13.97 -9.90
C SER A 221 -47.19 15.42 -10.02
N LYS A 222 -46.90 16.27 -9.02
CA LYS A 222 -47.38 17.66 -8.96
C LYS A 222 -46.44 18.61 -9.71
N ILE A 223 -46.99 19.55 -10.47
CA ILE A 223 -46.23 20.48 -11.32
C ILE A 223 -45.18 21.28 -10.52
N HIS A 224 -45.55 21.88 -9.39
CA HIS A 224 -44.59 22.62 -8.55
C HIS A 224 -43.46 21.74 -8.00
N VAL A 225 -43.73 20.46 -7.72
CA VAL A 225 -42.69 19.51 -7.30
C VAL A 225 -41.79 19.15 -8.49
N LYS A 226 -42.37 18.90 -9.67
CA LYS A 226 -41.59 18.66 -10.89
C LYS A 226 -40.66 19.81 -11.22
N LEU A 227 -41.14 21.06 -11.09
CA LEU A 227 -40.32 22.26 -11.28
C LEU A 227 -39.09 22.25 -10.36
N SER A 228 -39.31 22.07 -9.05
CA SER A 228 -38.21 22.01 -8.08
C SER A 228 -37.22 20.86 -8.37
N ARG A 229 -37.71 19.67 -8.76
CA ARG A 229 -36.85 18.54 -9.12
C ARG A 229 -36.06 18.77 -10.41
N LEU A 230 -36.63 19.45 -11.40
CA LEU A 230 -35.91 19.84 -12.61
C LEU A 230 -34.80 20.85 -12.31
N GLU A 231 -35.04 21.83 -11.44
CA GLU A 231 -34.00 22.78 -11.01
C GLU A 231 -32.84 22.05 -10.31
N ASN A 232 -33.16 21.06 -9.46
CA ASN A 232 -32.16 20.19 -8.86
C ASN A 232 -31.40 19.37 -9.92
N ALA A 233 -32.10 18.76 -10.88
CA ALA A 233 -31.47 18.01 -11.96
C ALA A 233 -30.53 18.90 -12.81
N VAL A 234 -30.91 20.15 -13.10
CA VAL A 234 -30.04 21.11 -13.78
C VAL A 234 -28.79 21.41 -12.95
N SER A 235 -28.92 21.56 -11.62
CA SER A 235 -27.78 21.73 -10.72
C SER A 235 -26.82 20.55 -10.78
N GLU A 236 -27.31 19.32 -10.64
CA GLU A 236 -26.50 18.10 -10.72
C GLU A 236 -25.83 17.93 -12.09
N ILE A 237 -26.56 18.20 -13.18
CA ILE A 237 -26.00 18.15 -14.53
C ILE A 237 -24.89 19.19 -14.72
N ASN A 238 -25.08 20.42 -14.21
CA ASN A 238 -24.04 21.44 -14.25
C ASN A 238 -22.80 21.04 -13.45
N GLY A 239 -22.99 20.43 -12.27
CA GLY A 239 -21.91 19.88 -11.47
C GLY A 239 -21.13 18.80 -12.22
N TYR A 240 -21.84 17.84 -12.81
CA TYR A 240 -21.25 16.78 -13.63
C TYR A 240 -20.48 17.33 -14.84
N LEU A 241 -21.09 18.17 -15.67
CA LEU A 241 -20.47 18.71 -16.89
C LEU A 241 -19.31 19.67 -16.61
N ARG A 242 -19.27 20.30 -15.42
CA ARG A 242 -18.12 21.10 -15.00
C ARG A 242 -16.91 20.22 -14.74
N ASP A 243 -17.11 19.11 -14.02
CA ASP A 243 -16.03 18.21 -13.63
C ASP A 243 -15.63 17.24 -14.77
N PHE A 244 -16.59 16.87 -15.62
CA PHE A 244 -16.46 15.91 -16.73
C PHE A 244 -17.14 16.41 -18.01
N PRO A 245 -16.63 17.50 -18.65
CA PRO A 245 -17.26 18.12 -19.82
C PRO A 245 -17.39 17.19 -21.03
N GLU A 246 -16.48 16.21 -21.12
CA GLU A 246 -16.42 15.16 -22.15
C GLU A 246 -16.43 13.76 -21.50
N GLY A 247 -17.03 13.64 -20.31
CA GLY A 247 -17.17 12.37 -19.58
C GLY A 247 -18.09 11.35 -20.27
N TYR A 248 -18.17 10.14 -19.70
CA TYR A 248 -18.80 8.96 -20.32
C TYR A 248 -20.26 9.19 -20.75
N LYS A 249 -20.99 10.10 -20.07
CA LYS A 249 -22.37 10.50 -20.39
C LYS A 249 -22.53 12.00 -20.59
N ALA A 250 -21.48 12.72 -20.96
CA ALA A 250 -21.55 14.16 -21.21
C ALA A 250 -22.58 14.54 -22.28
N ALA A 251 -22.69 13.77 -23.37
CA ALA A 251 -23.71 14.02 -24.40
C ALA A 251 -25.14 13.87 -23.86
N GLU A 252 -25.39 12.81 -23.08
CA GLU A 252 -26.69 12.56 -22.45
C GLU A 252 -27.03 13.66 -21.43
N ALA A 253 -26.06 14.07 -20.60
CA ALA A 253 -26.21 15.19 -19.66
C ALA A 253 -26.54 16.50 -20.39
N LYS A 254 -25.81 16.84 -21.47
CA LYS A 254 -26.08 18.04 -22.29
C LYS A 254 -27.51 18.01 -22.84
N GLN A 255 -27.99 16.85 -23.28
CA GLN A 255 -29.36 16.69 -23.76
C GLN A 255 -30.41 16.79 -22.63
N ARG A 256 -30.20 16.12 -21.50
CA ARG A 256 -31.07 16.22 -20.32
C ARG A 256 -31.16 17.66 -19.80
N LYS A 257 -30.06 18.41 -19.82
CA LYS A 257 -30.03 19.83 -19.45
C LYS A 257 -30.95 20.66 -20.33
N LYS A 258 -30.85 20.48 -21.66
CA LYS A 258 -31.73 21.17 -22.60
C LYS A 258 -33.21 20.87 -22.31
N THR A 259 -33.55 19.59 -22.20
CA THR A 259 -34.90 19.14 -21.86
C THR A 259 -35.40 19.72 -20.53
N ALA A 260 -34.55 19.76 -19.51
CA ALA A 260 -34.92 20.31 -18.21
C ALA A 260 -35.22 21.80 -18.28
N LEU A 261 -34.37 22.58 -18.97
CA LEU A 261 -34.57 24.02 -19.12
C LEU A 261 -35.86 24.34 -19.90
N ASP A 262 -36.12 23.61 -20.99
CA ASP A 262 -37.34 23.76 -21.77
C ASP A 262 -38.59 23.45 -20.90
N LYS A 263 -38.54 22.38 -20.09
CA LYS A 263 -39.65 22.01 -19.18
C LYS A 263 -39.82 22.95 -17.99
N ILE A 264 -38.73 23.51 -17.45
CA ILE A 264 -38.81 24.53 -16.40
C ILE A 264 -39.57 25.75 -16.91
N GLN A 265 -39.28 26.20 -18.13
CA GLN A 265 -39.99 27.32 -18.75
C GLN A 265 -41.48 27.01 -18.92
N GLU A 266 -41.82 25.84 -19.48
CA GLU A 266 -43.20 25.37 -19.63
C GLU A 266 -43.96 25.36 -18.29
N TYR A 267 -43.35 24.83 -17.22
CA TYR A 267 -44.03 24.76 -15.92
C TYR A 267 -44.17 26.12 -15.23
N ARG A 268 -43.26 27.06 -15.47
CA ARG A 268 -43.38 28.44 -14.95
C ARG A 268 -44.47 29.24 -15.63
N GLU A 269 -44.84 28.91 -16.87
CA GLU A 269 -45.95 29.57 -17.59
C GLU A 269 -47.32 29.05 -17.14
N ILE A 270 -47.37 27.85 -16.57
CA ILE A 270 -48.62 27.18 -16.15
C ILE A 270 -48.92 27.42 -14.66
N LEU A 271 -47.91 27.72 -13.84
CA LEU A 271 -48.02 28.03 -12.41
C LEU A 271 -48.34 29.50 -12.17
#